data_AF-A0A7C5NS00-F1
#
_entry.id   AF-A0A7C5NS00-F1
#
_cell.length_a   1.000
_cell.length_b   1.000
_cell.length_c   1.000
_cell.angle_alpha   90.00
_cell.angle_beta   90.00
_cell.angle_gamma   90.00
#
_symmetry.space_group_name_H-M   'P 1'
#
loop_
_entity.id
_entity.type
_entity.pdbx_description
1 polymer ?
#
loop_
_entity_poly.entity_id
_entity_poly.type
_entity_poly.pdbx_seq_one_letter_code
_entity_poly.pdbx_strand_id
1 'polypeptide(L)'
;MQIDLSAEALLSQLGYSKTENSIQQMKKIINNTKQFDKFAKHILSLNDKLAPIKGFVAMSNSQNSLKIKGSQDLSSEMANEFINAVESWANKYKVDIEKVENKPTYYIVGQ
;
A
#
# COMPACT_ATOMS: atom_id res chain seq x y z
N MET A 1 -11.72 10.80 -16.63
CA MET A 1 -12.28 10.15 -15.42
C MET A 1 -11.44 10.58 -14.22
N GLN A 2 -11.93 11.54 -13.43
CA GLN A 2 -11.46 11.71 -12.05
C GLN A 2 -12.03 10.52 -11.30
N ILE A 3 -11.17 9.62 -10.85
CA ILE A 3 -11.60 8.56 -9.95
C ILE A 3 -11.79 9.27 -8.62
N ASP A 4 -13.04 9.47 -8.19
CA ASP A 4 -13.36 9.74 -6.80
C ASP A 4 -12.89 8.51 -6.01
N LEU A 5 -11.65 8.57 -5.53
CA LEU A 5 -11.04 7.53 -4.70
C LEU A 5 -11.64 7.62 -3.31
N SER A 6 -12.89 7.16 -3.18
CA SER A 6 -13.52 6.98 -1.88
C SER A 6 -12.86 5.84 -1.13
N ALA A 7 -12.92 5.89 0.20
CA ALA A 7 -12.47 4.81 1.07
C ALA A 7 -13.06 3.44 0.66
N GLU A 8 -14.31 3.41 0.21
CA GLU A 8 -15.01 2.20 -0.22
C GLU A 8 -14.48 1.65 -1.54
N ALA A 9 -14.12 2.52 -2.49
CA ALA A 9 -13.52 2.12 -3.76
C ALA A 9 -12.16 1.46 -3.51
N LEU A 10 -11.31 2.10 -2.70
CA LEU A 10 -10.01 1.56 -2.31
C LEU A 10 -10.12 0.21 -1.58
N LEU A 11 -11.05 0.09 -0.64
CA LEU A 11 -11.31 -1.18 0.04
C LEU A 11 -11.68 -2.28 -0.96
N SER A 12 -12.62 -2.00 -1.87
CA SER A 12 -13.08 -2.98 -2.86
C SER A 12 -11.95 -3.42 -3.78
N GLN A 13 -11.14 -2.48 -4.25
CA GLN A 13 -10.04 -2.75 -5.17
C GLN A 13 -8.86 -3.47 -4.50
N LEU A 14 -8.67 -3.28 -3.18
CA LEU A 14 -7.71 -4.03 -2.38
C LEU A 14 -8.28 -5.36 -1.83
N GLY A 15 -9.51 -5.73 -2.20
CA GLY A 15 -10.14 -7.00 -1.82
C GLY A 15 -10.70 -7.04 -0.39
N TYR A 16 -10.90 -5.90 0.26
CA TYR A 16 -11.51 -5.81 1.59
C TYR A 16 -13.04 -5.76 1.52
N SER A 17 -13.68 -6.42 2.48
CA SER A 17 -15.12 -6.24 2.75
C SER A 17 -15.40 -4.80 3.16
N LYS A 18 -16.46 -4.20 2.59
CA LYS A 18 -16.95 -2.86 2.93
C LYS A 18 -17.85 -2.89 4.17
N THR A 19 -17.25 -3.12 5.34
CA THR A 19 -17.95 -2.99 6.62
C THR A 19 -17.75 -1.57 7.16
N GLU A 20 -18.60 -1.14 8.07
CA GLU A 20 -18.47 0.19 8.68
C GLU A 20 -17.09 0.38 9.32
N ASN A 21 -16.57 -0.66 10.00
CA ASN A 21 -15.24 -0.61 10.61
C ASN A 21 -14.11 -0.46 9.58
N SER A 22 -14.13 -1.21 8.47
CA SER A 22 -13.08 -1.10 7.45
C SER A 22 -13.14 0.24 6.72
N ILE A 23 -14.34 0.78 6.47
CA ILE A 23 -14.54 2.11 5.90
C ILE A 23 -13.98 3.19 6.82
N GLN A 24 -14.28 3.13 8.12
CA GLN A 24 -13.75 4.08 9.10
C GLN A 24 -12.22 3.99 9.23
N GLN A 25 -11.66 2.78 9.22
CA GLN A 25 -10.22 2.59 9.22
C GLN A 25 -9.57 3.18 7.98
N MET A 26 -10.10 2.90 6.78
CA MET A 26 -9.57 3.45 5.54
C MET A 26 -9.67 4.99 5.49
N LYS A 27 -10.78 5.58 5.97
CA LYS A 27 -10.91 7.04 6.10
C LYS A 27 -9.83 7.63 7.02
N LYS A 28 -9.58 7.00 8.18
CA LYS A 28 -8.51 7.42 9.10
C LYS A 28 -7.14 7.34 8.43
N ILE A 29 -6.88 6.27 7.67
CA ILE A 29 -5.64 6.10 6.92
C ILE A 29 -5.45 7.23 5.89
N ILE A 30 -6.47 7.49 5.07
CA ILE A 30 -6.43 8.55 4.05
C ILE A 30 -6.15 9.91 4.70
N ASN A 31 -6.87 10.26 5.77
CA ASN A 31 -6.72 11.53 6.47
C ASN A 31 -5.36 11.67 7.18
N ASN A 32 -4.76 10.57 7.63
CA ASN A 32 -3.46 10.55 8.29
C ASN A 32 -2.29 10.54 7.30
N THR A 33 -2.53 10.22 6.03
CA THR A 33 -1.48 10.07 5.02
C THR A 33 -1.35 11.36 4.21
N LYS A 34 -0.18 11.99 4.27
CA LYS A 34 0.03 13.30 3.64
C LYS A 34 -0.10 13.21 2.11
N GLN A 35 -0.89 14.12 1.53
CA GLN A 35 -1.10 14.22 0.08
C GLN A 35 -1.56 12.91 -0.60
N PHE A 36 -2.34 12.09 0.12
CA PHE A 36 -2.79 10.78 -0.34
C PHE A 36 -3.37 10.78 -1.76
N ASP A 37 -4.22 11.75 -2.08
CA ASP A 37 -4.90 11.85 -3.39
C ASP A 37 -3.95 11.90 -4.59
N LYS A 38 -2.71 12.40 -4.41
CA LYS A 38 -1.74 12.52 -5.50
C LYS A 38 -1.23 11.17 -6.00
N PHE A 39 -1.14 10.18 -5.11
CA PHE A 39 -0.63 8.85 -5.42
C PHE A 39 -1.64 7.72 -5.26
N ALA A 40 -2.81 7.98 -4.67
CA ALA A 40 -3.86 6.98 -4.40
C ALA A 40 -4.20 6.11 -5.61
N LYS A 41 -4.33 6.72 -6.79
CA LYS A 41 -4.61 6.01 -8.06
C LYS A 41 -3.53 5.01 -8.48
N HIS A 42 -2.30 5.18 -7.98
CA HIS A 42 -1.14 4.35 -8.30
C HIS A 42 -0.93 3.20 -7.31
N ILE A 43 -1.69 3.16 -6.20
CA ILE A 43 -1.60 2.10 -5.20
C ILE A 43 -2.07 0.76 -5.79
N LEU A 44 -3.11 0.77 -6.63
CA LEU A 44 -3.61 -0.45 -7.27
C LEU A 44 -2.60 -1.02 -8.24
N SER A 45 -2.00 -0.16 -9.07
CA SER A 45 -0.94 -0.58 -10.00
C SER A 45 0.26 -1.16 -9.26
N LEU A 46 0.56 -0.68 -8.04
CA LEU A 46 1.56 -1.31 -7.19
C LEU A 46 1.08 -2.69 -6.72
N ASN A 47 -0.12 -2.78 -6.15
CA ASN A 47 -0.66 -4.03 -5.65
C ASN A 47 -0.66 -5.14 -6.72
N ASP A 48 -1.09 -4.81 -7.94
CA ASP A 48 -1.10 -5.73 -9.08
C ASP A 48 0.33 -6.14 -9.49
N LYS A 49 1.28 -5.21 -9.47
CA LYS A 49 2.69 -5.49 -9.78
C LYS A 49 3.34 -6.40 -8.72
N LEU A 50 2.91 -6.30 -7.47
CA LEU A 50 3.46 -7.09 -6.37
C LEU A 50 2.85 -8.49 -6.28
N ALA A 51 1.63 -8.71 -6.77
CA ALA A 51 0.94 -9.99 -6.66
C ALA A 51 1.73 -11.21 -7.21
N PRO A 52 2.39 -11.14 -8.38
CA PRO A 52 3.20 -12.26 -8.90
C PRO A 52 4.40 -12.61 -8.01
N ILE A 53 4.95 -11.62 -7.30
CA ILE A 53 6.10 -11.78 -6.40
C ILE A 53 5.67 -11.93 -4.93
N LYS A 54 4.43 -12.38 -4.70
CA LYS A 54 3.82 -12.60 -3.37
C LYS A 54 3.89 -11.38 -2.45
N GLY A 55 3.81 -10.18 -3.02
CA GLY A 55 3.64 -8.92 -2.30
C GLY A 55 2.23 -8.36 -2.48
N PHE A 56 1.78 -7.55 -1.54
CA PHE A 56 0.48 -6.90 -1.60
C PHE A 56 0.43 -5.63 -0.74
N VAL A 57 -0.52 -4.76 -1.03
CA VAL A 57 -0.84 -3.59 -0.21
C VAL A 57 -1.98 -3.95 0.74
N ALA A 58 -1.84 -3.56 2.01
CA ALA A 58 -2.80 -3.86 3.05
C ALA A 58 -2.97 -2.68 4.02
N MET A 59 -4.07 -2.66 4.78
CA MET A 59 -4.21 -1.77 5.93
C MET A 59 -3.30 -2.22 7.08
N SER A 60 -2.70 -1.26 7.77
CA SER A 60 -1.99 -1.54 9.02
C SER A 60 -2.98 -1.69 10.18
N ASN A 61 -2.70 -2.64 11.08
CA ASN A 61 -3.51 -2.86 12.29
C ASN A 61 -2.98 -2.06 13.48
N SER A 62 -1.72 -1.61 13.41
CA SER A 62 -1.03 -0.92 14.51
C SER A 62 -0.84 0.58 14.25
N GLN A 63 -1.05 1.04 13.02
CA GLN A 63 -0.90 2.43 12.61
C GLN A 63 -2.01 2.80 11.63
N ASN A 64 -2.36 4.08 11.56
CA ASN A 64 -3.31 4.61 10.58
C ASN A 64 -2.60 4.86 9.24
N SER A 65 -1.99 3.82 8.67
CA SER A 65 -1.29 3.86 7.39
C SER A 65 -1.58 2.61 6.54
N LEU A 66 -1.43 2.74 5.22
CA LEU A 66 -1.29 1.56 4.35
C LEU A 66 0.12 0.99 4.50
N LYS A 67 0.24 -0.32 4.38
CA LYS A 67 1.51 -1.03 4.35
C LYS A 67 1.63 -1.85 3.09
N ILE A 68 2.84 -1.93 2.56
CA ILE A 68 3.24 -2.82 1.48
C ILE A 68 3.94 -4.00 2.14
N LYS A 69 3.41 -5.22 1.98
CA LYS A 69 3.93 -6.42 2.64
C LYS A 69 4.31 -7.46 1.60
N GLY A 70 5.54 -7.96 1.70
CA GLY A 70 6.01 -9.16 1.03
C GLY A 70 5.80 -10.41 1.87
N SER A 71 5.73 -11.58 1.23
CA SER A 71 5.74 -12.87 1.92
C SER A 71 7.06 -13.08 2.69
N GLN A 72 7.02 -13.85 3.77
CA GLN A 72 8.24 -14.22 4.51
C GLN A 72 9.02 -15.34 3.82
N ASP A 73 8.33 -16.16 3.02
CA ASP A 73 8.91 -17.30 2.29
C ASP A 73 9.42 -16.90 0.88
N LEU A 74 9.90 -15.67 0.72
CA LEU A 74 10.49 -15.22 -0.54
C LEU A 74 11.90 -15.78 -0.66
N SER A 75 12.24 -16.31 -1.83
CA SER A 75 13.65 -16.52 -2.18
C SER A 75 14.38 -15.18 -2.17
N SER A 76 15.71 -15.19 -2.00
CA SER A 76 16.52 -13.96 -2.01
C SER A 76 16.30 -13.13 -3.28
N GLU A 77 16.07 -13.78 -4.42
CA GLU A 77 15.79 -13.14 -5.70
C GLU A 77 14.42 -12.43 -5.69
N MET A 78 13.35 -13.10 -5.27
CA MET A 78 12.02 -12.48 -5.18
C MET A 78 11.96 -11.37 -4.12
N ALA A 79 12.74 -11.50 -3.04
CA ALA A 79 12.86 -10.45 -2.03
C ALA A 79 13.52 -9.19 -2.61
N ASN A 80 14.58 -9.34 -3.41
CA ASN A 80 15.21 -8.22 -4.10
C ASN A 80 14.28 -7.60 -5.13
N GLU A 81 13.56 -8.41 -5.91
CA GLU A 81 12.58 -7.93 -6.88
C GLU A 81 11.44 -7.15 -6.19
N PHE A 82 10.96 -7.63 -5.04
CA PHE A 82 9.98 -6.94 -4.21
C PHE A 82 10.49 -5.58 -3.74
N ILE A 83 11.69 -5.53 -3.15
CA ILE A 83 12.31 -4.28 -2.67
C ILE A 83 12.46 -3.30 -3.84
N ASN A 84 13.01 -3.75 -4.96
CA ASN A 84 13.20 -2.92 -6.16
C ASN A 84 11.86 -2.39 -6.69
N ALA A 85 10.81 -3.22 -6.73
CA ALA A 85 9.49 -2.81 -7.20
C ALA A 85 8.87 -1.73 -6.30
N VAL A 86 9.00 -1.89 -4.98
CA VAL A 86 8.50 -0.92 -3.99
C VAL A 86 9.27 0.40 -4.05
N GLU A 87 10.60 0.36 -4.02
CA GLU A 87 11.44 1.55 -4.06
C GLU A 87 11.31 2.30 -5.41
N SER A 88 11.24 1.56 -6.53
CA SER A 88 11.03 2.17 -7.84
C SER A 88 9.67 2.86 -7.94
N TRP A 89 8.61 2.25 -7.37
CA TRP A 89 7.29 2.86 -7.33
C TRP A 89 7.28 4.12 -6.46
N ALA A 90 7.87 4.02 -5.26
CA ALA A 90 7.97 5.13 -4.32
C ALA A 90 8.72 6.31 -4.94
N ASN A 91 9.87 6.07 -5.56
CA ASN A 91 10.64 7.11 -6.26
C ASN A 91 9.85 7.70 -7.44
N LYS A 92 9.27 6.84 -8.30
CA LYS A 92 8.52 7.28 -9.50
C LYS A 92 7.37 8.22 -9.16
N TYR A 93 6.61 7.89 -8.11
CA TYR A 93 5.45 8.68 -7.70
C TYR A 93 5.75 9.63 -6.54
N LYS A 94 7.02 9.75 -6.14
CA LYS A 94 7.52 10.56 -5.01
C LYS A 94 6.70 10.32 -3.74
N VAL A 95 6.52 9.05 -3.39
CA VAL A 95 5.81 8.60 -2.20
C VAL A 95 6.85 8.26 -1.13
N ASP A 96 6.70 8.85 0.03
CA ASP A 96 7.50 8.57 1.21
C ASP A 96 7.05 7.22 1.80
N ILE A 97 8.04 6.34 1.99
CA ILE A 97 7.84 5.01 2.58
C ILE A 97 8.80 4.79 3.75
N GLU A 98 8.33 4.11 4.79
CA GLU A 98 9.13 3.73 5.96
C GLU A 98 9.28 2.22 6.04
N LYS A 99 10.52 1.72 6.04
CA LYS A 99 10.80 0.29 6.15
C LYS A 99 10.61 -0.19 7.59
N VAL A 100 9.90 -1.30 7.76
CA VAL A 100 9.80 -2.00 9.03
C VAL A 100 11.05 -2.82 9.26
N GLU A 101 11.67 -2.65 10.42
CA GLU A 101 12.89 -3.38 10.79
C GLU A 101 12.68 -4.90 10.71
N ASN A 102 13.65 -5.60 10.11
CA ASN A 102 13.70 -7.05 10.00
C ASN A 102 12.50 -7.70 9.28
N LYS A 103 11.72 -6.94 8.49
CA LYS A 103 10.56 -7.45 7.74
C LYS A 103 10.52 -6.89 6.32
N PRO A 104 10.04 -7.66 5.33
CA PRO A 104 9.73 -7.15 4.00
C PRO A 104 8.41 -6.37 4.05
N THR A 105 8.37 -5.30 4.85
CA THR A 105 7.17 -4.49 5.06
C THR A 105 7.55 -3.02 5.06
N TYR A 106 6.77 -2.21 4.37
CA TYR A 106 6.94 -0.77 4.29
C TYR A 106 5.63 -0.07 4.64
N TYR A 107 5.65 0.99 5.43
CA TYR A 107 4.51 1.87 5.62
C TYR A 107 4.53 2.99 4.58
N ILE A 108 3.36 3.32 4.03
CA ILE A 108 3.18 4.48 3.16
C ILE A 108 2.81 5.65 4.05
N VAL A 109 3.70 6.65 4.13
CA VAL A 109 3.53 7.79 5.06
C VAL A 109 3.03 9.05 4.36
N GLY A 110 3.25 9.17 3.06
CA GLY A 110 2.67 10.24 2.26
C GLY A 110 3.52 10.68 1.09
N GLN A 111 3.46 11.97 0.78
CA GLN A 111 4.25 12.70 -0.22
C GLN A 111 4.45 14.15 0.25
#